data_AF-A0A0M3T424-F1
#
_entry.id   AF-A0A0M3T424-F1
#
_cell.length_a   1.000
_cell.length_b   1.000
_cell.length_c   1.000
_cell.angle_alpha   90.00
_cell.angle_beta   90.00
_cell.angle_gamma   90.00
#
_symmetry.space_group_name_H-M   'P 1'
#
loop_
_entity.id
_entity.type
_entity.pdbx_description
1 polymer ?
#
loop_
_entity_poly.entity_id
_entity_poly.type
_entity_poly.pdbx_seq_one_letter_code
_entity_poly.pdbx_strand_id
1 'polypeptide(L)'
;MSWRFHLMSLPSRAWIDHELPLGGAQVTESVSAPASITGSIPLGYADRDQIREWGAMIVAEQDGRDPVAAIVDAITTDGDNLRIEAGGFSMYPTGMPWTDAEFSSTSVDPLDVVRLIWMNLQAKPAGALGVVVDGAKSTVRLGVPEDPKLTAAKAAVAMATTAERAAKATYEAAVRTQAVAKKSLLATTGRPTSGLILNQDSAPSGDKRSVKNLWLDKNDGNKAYIWNAKTKKWAMITTPPQAIINSRFAELQSAGTVVANTKKGYDLRKKETSAAKSKQSDIQGGEANPFMLTWWDTHDLGGVIDDLARNTPFEYREKSEWSGEALTHRLEIGVPVLGSRRSDLRFEIGVNVTAPPPLNERDYASEVLVLGAGEGRAMVRATTTGNPGRVRRAVVVERKDLTKTAAASIASKAAIAARKAEWDFDSLQVLDHELAPYGSFRAGDQIPVVGDAGWKQLDTWVRVLDITTDCVTGAMDLKVEAT
;
A
#
# COMPACT_ATOMS: atom_id res chain seq x y z
N MET A 1 -13.35 -20.15 41.91
CA MET A 1 -13.09 -19.16 40.85
C MET A 1 -14.33 -18.30 40.72
N SER A 2 -14.24 -16.96 40.78
CA SER A 2 -15.42 -16.10 40.65
C SER A 2 -15.15 -15.05 39.58
N TRP A 3 -15.92 -15.10 38.51
CA TRP A 3 -15.98 -14.03 37.51
C TRP A 3 -16.97 -12.97 37.96
N ARG A 4 -16.68 -11.72 37.61
CA ARG A 4 -17.60 -10.59 37.73
C ARG A 4 -17.76 -9.96 36.36
N PHE A 5 -18.98 -9.60 36.01
CA PHE A 5 -19.30 -8.99 34.73
C PHE A 5 -19.83 -7.58 34.99
N HIS A 6 -19.32 -6.61 34.23
CA HIS A 6 -19.73 -5.23 34.32
C HIS A 6 -20.37 -4.80 33.01
N LEU A 7 -21.33 -3.89 33.08
CA LEU A 7 -22.00 -3.26 31.96
C LEU A 7 -21.62 -1.78 31.88
N MET A 8 -21.12 -1.36 30.72
CA MET A 8 -20.74 0.01 30.43
C MET A 8 -21.48 0.54 29.20
N SER A 9 -21.92 1.79 29.26
CA SER A 9 -22.53 2.48 28.12
C SER A 9 -21.47 2.95 27.11
N LEU A 10 -21.77 2.87 25.81
CA LEU A 10 -20.97 3.47 24.74
C LEU A 10 -21.75 4.57 24.00
N PRO A 11 -21.09 5.64 23.53
CA PRO A 11 -19.67 5.96 23.67
C PRO A 11 -19.31 6.69 24.97
N SER A 12 -20.28 6.92 25.87
CA SER A 12 -20.09 7.70 27.11
C SER A 12 -19.11 7.06 28.10
N ARG A 13 -18.93 5.74 28.04
CA ARG A 13 -18.12 4.93 28.98
C ARG A 13 -18.54 5.08 30.43
N ALA A 14 -19.82 5.37 30.66
CA ALA A 14 -20.39 5.40 32.00
C ALA A 14 -20.80 4.00 32.40
N TRP A 15 -20.37 3.57 33.60
CA TRP A 15 -20.79 2.32 34.22
C TRP A 15 -22.31 2.33 34.46
N ILE A 16 -22.96 1.26 34.03
CA ILE A 16 -24.40 1.02 34.24
C ILE A 16 -24.58 0.06 35.40
N ASP A 17 -23.82 -1.05 35.39
CA ASP A 17 -23.88 -2.08 36.41
C ASP A 17 -22.48 -2.69 36.60
N HIS A 18 -22.08 -2.96 37.84
CA HIS A 18 -20.81 -3.61 38.17
C HIS A 18 -20.97 -5.11 38.50
N GLU A 19 -22.21 -5.59 38.57
CA GLU A 19 -22.55 -6.97 38.93
C GLU A 19 -23.62 -7.51 37.95
N LEU A 20 -23.37 -7.34 36.65
CA LEU A 20 -24.24 -7.82 35.57
C LEU A 20 -24.49 -9.32 35.75
N PRO A 21 -25.76 -9.77 35.88
CA PRO A 21 -26.10 -11.17 36.12
C PRO A 21 -26.03 -12.00 34.82
N LEU A 22 -24.85 -12.06 34.21
CA LEU A 22 -24.58 -12.82 32.99
C LEU A 22 -24.37 -14.30 33.32
N GLY A 23 -25.41 -15.10 33.10
CA GLY A 23 -25.40 -16.55 33.32
C GLY A 23 -24.80 -17.32 32.15
N GLY A 24 -24.22 -18.49 32.44
CA GLY A 24 -23.64 -19.38 31.43
C GLY A 24 -22.55 -18.72 30.59
N ALA A 25 -21.82 -17.79 31.19
CA ALA A 25 -20.91 -16.93 30.45
C ALA A 25 -19.69 -17.68 29.93
N GLN A 26 -19.25 -17.34 28.73
CA GLN A 26 -18.01 -17.81 28.13
C GLN A 26 -17.18 -16.60 27.68
N VAL A 27 -15.87 -16.65 27.93
CA VAL A 27 -14.91 -15.62 27.53
C VAL A 27 -13.86 -16.25 26.63
N THR A 28 -13.67 -15.69 25.43
CA THR A 28 -12.63 -16.12 24.49
C THR A 28 -11.57 -15.04 24.30
N GLU A 29 -10.30 -15.44 24.36
CA GLU A 29 -9.14 -14.61 23.99
C GLU A 29 -8.40 -15.26 22.84
N SER A 30 -7.95 -14.45 21.87
CA SER A 30 -7.41 -14.96 20.60
C SER A 30 -6.15 -14.21 20.13
N VAL A 31 -5.32 -14.90 19.34
CA VAL A 31 -4.27 -14.26 18.52
C VAL A 31 -4.86 -13.81 17.20
N SER A 32 -4.63 -12.53 16.85
CA SER A 32 -5.03 -11.90 15.59
C SER A 32 -6.51 -12.07 15.26
N ALA A 33 -7.36 -12.03 16.29
CA ALA A 33 -8.80 -12.02 16.19
C ALA A 33 -9.40 -11.30 17.40
N PRO A 34 -10.66 -10.80 17.31
CA PRO A 34 -11.33 -10.21 18.44
C PRO A 34 -11.52 -11.20 19.59
N ALA A 35 -11.40 -10.71 20.83
CA ALA A 35 -11.90 -11.46 21.98
C ALA A 35 -13.42 -11.65 21.88
N SER A 36 -14.03 -12.48 22.73
CA SER A 36 -15.49 -12.53 22.81
C SER A 36 -15.98 -12.79 24.22
N ILE A 37 -17.16 -12.26 24.54
CA ILE A 37 -17.90 -12.55 25.75
C ILE A 37 -19.31 -12.94 25.31
N THR A 38 -19.77 -14.09 25.77
CA THR A 38 -21.13 -14.53 25.49
C THR A 38 -21.79 -15.00 26.79
N GLY A 39 -23.10 -14.82 26.93
CA GLY A 39 -23.89 -15.39 28.01
C GLY A 39 -25.37 -15.07 27.88
N SER A 40 -26.12 -15.28 28.96
CA SER A 40 -27.56 -15.03 29.00
C SER A 40 -27.96 -14.18 30.21
N ILE A 41 -28.88 -13.25 30.01
CA ILE A 41 -29.40 -12.36 31.05
C ILE A 41 -30.92 -12.59 31.18
N PRO A 42 -31.49 -12.68 32.40
CA PRO A 42 -32.93 -12.81 32.56
C PRO A 42 -33.69 -11.61 31.99
N LEU A 43 -34.85 -11.84 31.35
CA LEU A 43 -35.71 -10.75 30.84
C LEU A 43 -36.19 -9.78 31.93
N GLY A 44 -36.19 -10.20 33.20
CA GLY A 44 -36.54 -9.37 34.36
C GLY A 44 -35.41 -8.46 34.85
N TYR A 45 -34.22 -8.49 34.24
CA TYR A 45 -33.12 -7.61 34.61
C TYR A 45 -33.49 -6.14 34.42
N ALA A 46 -33.27 -5.32 35.45
CA ALA A 46 -33.78 -3.95 35.53
C ALA A 46 -33.23 -3.04 34.41
N ASP A 47 -31.94 -3.15 34.12
CA ASP A 47 -31.25 -2.32 33.12
C ASP A 47 -31.16 -2.98 31.74
N ARG A 48 -32.01 -3.98 31.45
CA ARG A 48 -32.01 -4.71 30.17
C ARG A 48 -32.08 -3.78 28.96
N ASP A 49 -32.84 -2.69 29.05
CA ASP A 49 -33.05 -1.75 27.94
C ASP A 49 -31.80 -0.87 27.67
N GLN A 50 -30.81 -0.88 28.58
CA GLN A 50 -29.51 -0.25 28.39
C GLN A 50 -28.53 -1.12 27.60
N ILE A 51 -28.77 -2.44 27.54
CA ILE A 51 -27.98 -3.38 26.77
C ILE A 51 -28.40 -3.27 25.31
N ARG A 52 -27.58 -2.58 24.52
CA ARG A 52 -27.87 -2.28 23.11
C ARG A 52 -26.67 -2.62 22.26
N GLU A 53 -26.93 -3.24 21.11
CA GLU A 53 -25.91 -3.48 20.08
C GLU A 53 -25.20 -2.16 19.72
N TRP A 54 -23.87 -2.19 19.72
CA TRP A 54 -22.97 -1.05 19.51
C TRP A 54 -23.16 0.14 20.48
N GLY A 55 -24.00 -0.02 21.50
CA GLY A 55 -24.31 0.98 22.52
C GLY A 55 -23.90 0.57 23.94
N ALA A 56 -23.42 -0.66 24.11
CA ALA A 56 -22.97 -1.20 25.38
C ALA A 56 -21.69 -2.04 25.21
N MET A 57 -20.91 -2.10 26.28
CA MET A 57 -19.72 -2.95 26.43
C MET A 57 -19.88 -3.80 27.69
N ILE A 58 -19.56 -5.07 27.57
CA ILE A 58 -19.43 -6.00 28.70
C ILE A 58 -17.96 -6.13 29.04
N VAL A 59 -17.66 -6.10 30.34
CA VAL A 59 -16.30 -6.27 30.87
C VAL A 59 -16.31 -7.49 31.77
N ALA A 60 -15.58 -8.53 31.39
CA ALA A 60 -15.36 -9.71 32.19
C ALA A 60 -14.11 -9.51 33.04
N GLU A 61 -14.29 -9.50 34.36
CA GLU A 61 -13.22 -9.36 35.33
C GLU A 61 -13.03 -10.66 36.10
N GLN A 62 -11.76 -11.00 36.31
CA GLN A 62 -11.34 -12.03 37.23
C GLN A 62 -10.21 -11.52 38.10
N ASP A 63 -10.22 -11.92 39.38
CA ASP A 63 -9.20 -11.51 40.34
C ASP A 63 -7.78 -11.89 39.87
N GLY A 64 -6.86 -10.93 39.97
CA GLY A 64 -5.47 -11.07 39.55
C GLY A 64 -5.23 -11.09 38.03
N ARG A 65 -6.20 -10.69 37.20
CA ARG A 65 -6.05 -10.66 35.73
C ARG A 65 -6.48 -9.37 35.08
N ASP A 66 -5.94 -9.20 33.87
CA ASP A 66 -6.38 -8.17 32.93
C ASP A 66 -7.84 -8.47 32.56
N PRO A 67 -8.75 -7.47 32.65
CA PRO A 67 -10.13 -7.66 32.22
C PRO A 67 -10.21 -7.89 30.71
N VAL A 68 -11.23 -8.63 30.29
CA VAL A 68 -11.62 -8.74 28.87
C VAL A 68 -12.79 -7.79 28.63
N ALA A 69 -12.70 -6.95 27.60
CA ALA A 69 -13.73 -5.98 27.27
C ALA A 69 -14.26 -6.24 25.86
N ALA A 70 -15.57 -6.38 25.73
CA ALA A 70 -16.23 -6.70 24.47
C ALA A 70 -17.46 -5.81 24.25
N ILE A 71 -17.63 -5.33 23.03
CA ILE A 71 -18.76 -4.50 22.59
C ILE A 71 -19.92 -5.45 22.25
N VAL A 72 -21.11 -5.17 22.76
CA VAL A 72 -22.31 -5.97 22.43
C VAL A 72 -22.62 -5.79 20.95
N ASP A 73 -22.68 -6.88 20.18
CA ASP A 73 -22.93 -6.85 18.73
C ASP A 73 -24.15 -7.65 18.30
N ALA A 74 -24.62 -8.60 19.12
CA ALA A 74 -25.88 -9.28 18.90
C ALA A 74 -26.65 -9.50 20.21
N ILE A 75 -27.96 -9.26 20.15
CA ILE A 75 -28.90 -9.57 21.22
C ILE A 75 -30.05 -10.39 20.64
N THR A 76 -30.25 -11.59 21.17
CA THR A 76 -31.36 -12.46 20.76
C THR A 76 -32.17 -12.92 21.96
N THR A 77 -33.48 -13.10 21.79
CA THR A 77 -34.34 -13.64 22.85
C THR A 77 -34.36 -15.16 22.76
N ASP A 78 -34.13 -15.81 23.89
CA ASP A 78 -34.23 -17.27 24.05
C ASP A 78 -35.07 -17.60 25.29
N GLY A 79 -36.36 -17.89 25.07
CA GLY A 79 -37.33 -18.10 26.14
C GLY A 79 -37.44 -16.87 27.06
N ASP A 80 -37.14 -17.08 28.35
CA ASP A 80 -37.17 -16.04 29.39
C ASP A 80 -35.82 -15.29 29.54
N ASN A 81 -34.88 -15.52 28.62
CA ASN A 81 -33.55 -14.91 28.64
C ASN A 81 -33.26 -14.08 27.38
N LEU A 82 -32.35 -13.12 27.53
CA LEU A 82 -31.65 -12.45 26.46
C LEU A 82 -30.27 -13.09 26.31
N ARG A 83 -30.03 -13.75 25.18
CA ARG A 83 -28.72 -14.23 24.78
C ARG A 83 -27.92 -13.04 24.25
N ILE A 84 -26.76 -12.79 24.86
CA ILE A 84 -25.85 -11.70 24.50
C ILE A 84 -24.60 -12.27 23.84
N GLU A 85 -24.23 -11.69 22.71
CA GLU A 85 -22.92 -11.83 22.10
C GLU A 85 -22.25 -10.46 22.09
N ALA A 86 -20.96 -10.47 22.45
CA ALA A 86 -20.13 -9.30 22.44
C ALA A 86 -18.75 -9.68 21.93
N GLY A 87 -18.24 -8.95 20.94
CA GLY A 87 -16.90 -9.13 20.41
C GLY A 87 -15.94 -8.04 20.89
N GLY A 88 -14.67 -8.40 20.97
CA GLY A 88 -13.57 -7.54 21.40
C GLY A 88 -13.43 -6.30 20.54
N PHE A 89 -12.76 -5.27 21.06
CA PHE A 89 -12.74 -3.97 20.39
C PHE A 89 -12.08 -4.00 19.01
N SER A 90 -11.24 -4.99 18.69
CA SER A 90 -10.66 -5.15 17.35
C SER A 90 -11.67 -5.54 16.27
N MET A 91 -12.90 -5.90 16.62
CA MET A 91 -13.98 -6.09 15.66
C MET A 91 -14.56 -4.77 15.13
N TYR A 92 -14.37 -3.65 15.85
CA TYR A 92 -14.98 -2.36 15.52
C TYR A 92 -14.72 -1.89 14.07
N PRO A 93 -13.52 -2.06 13.50
CA PRO A 93 -13.24 -1.70 12.11
C PRO A 93 -13.99 -2.54 11.06
N THR A 94 -14.53 -3.70 11.42
CA THR A 94 -15.13 -4.66 10.47
C THR A 94 -16.35 -4.06 9.77
N GLY A 95 -16.34 -4.12 8.44
CA GLY A 95 -17.38 -3.55 7.59
C GLY A 95 -17.43 -2.03 7.57
N MET A 96 -16.49 -1.34 8.23
CA MET A 96 -16.41 0.12 8.19
C MET A 96 -15.56 0.57 6.99
N PRO A 97 -16.03 1.54 6.19
CA PRO A 97 -15.28 2.04 5.05
C PRO A 97 -14.22 3.07 5.43
N TRP A 98 -13.21 3.23 4.57
CA TRP A 98 -12.36 4.41 4.61
C TRP A 98 -13.17 5.65 4.21
N THR A 99 -13.12 6.71 5.01
CA THR A 99 -13.95 7.93 4.81
C THR A 99 -13.15 9.22 4.83
N ASP A 100 -11.83 9.13 4.95
CA ASP A 100 -10.93 10.29 4.91
C ASP A 100 -10.40 10.55 3.49
N ALA A 101 -9.53 11.55 3.35
CA ALA A 101 -8.74 11.76 2.16
C ALA A 101 -8.01 10.48 1.74
N GLU A 102 -7.80 10.31 0.44
CA GLU A 102 -7.06 9.18 -0.11
C GLU A 102 -5.69 9.06 0.57
N PHE A 103 -5.41 7.89 1.13
CA PHE A 103 -4.07 7.53 1.55
C PHE A 103 -3.41 6.75 0.42
N SER A 104 -2.24 7.21 -0.03
CA SER A 104 -1.46 6.55 -1.07
C SER A 104 0.02 6.70 -0.75
N SER A 105 0.70 5.59 -0.48
CA SER A 105 2.11 5.60 -0.08
C SER A 105 2.87 4.38 -0.56
N THR A 106 4.16 4.56 -0.79
CA THR A 106 5.09 3.48 -1.13
C THR A 106 6.06 3.27 0.02
N SER A 107 6.54 2.04 0.18
CA SER A 107 7.44 1.66 1.29
C SER A 107 6.89 2.00 2.69
N VAL A 108 5.59 1.83 2.93
CA VAL A 108 4.96 2.08 4.24
C VAL A 108 5.03 0.84 5.14
N ASP A 109 5.17 1.02 6.45
CA ASP A 109 5.09 -0.08 7.41
C ASP A 109 3.62 -0.53 7.58
N PRO A 110 3.28 -1.82 7.44
CA PRO A 110 1.97 -2.38 7.79
C PRO A 110 1.40 -1.90 9.13
N LEU A 111 2.21 -1.82 10.19
CA LEU A 111 1.74 -1.38 11.50
C LEU A 111 1.48 0.14 11.55
N ASP A 112 2.11 0.92 10.68
CA ASP A 112 1.74 2.34 10.51
C ASP A 112 0.39 2.48 9.81
N VAL A 113 0.04 1.56 8.90
CA VAL A 113 -1.32 1.50 8.32
C VAL A 113 -2.35 1.12 9.38
N VAL A 114 -2.08 0.10 10.21
CA VAL A 114 -2.98 -0.26 11.33
C VAL A 114 -3.21 0.93 12.27
N ARG A 115 -2.14 1.66 12.64
CA ARG A 115 -2.25 2.89 13.44
C ARG A 115 -3.05 3.98 12.74
N LEU A 116 -2.85 4.17 11.44
CA LEU A 116 -3.60 5.14 10.64
C LEU A 116 -5.09 4.82 10.63
N ILE A 117 -5.45 3.54 10.46
CA ILE A 117 -6.84 3.07 10.49
C ILE A 117 -7.47 3.39 11.85
N TRP A 118 -6.84 2.99 12.95
CA TRP A 118 -7.33 3.26 14.30
C TRP A 118 -7.42 4.75 14.62
N MET A 119 -6.42 5.55 14.20
CA MET A 119 -6.47 7.00 14.35
C MET A 119 -7.65 7.61 13.60
N ASN A 120 -7.91 7.18 12.36
CA ASN A 120 -9.03 7.65 11.57
C ASN A 120 -10.38 7.27 12.19
N LEU A 121 -10.56 6.02 12.59
CA LEU A 121 -11.79 5.52 13.23
C LEU A 121 -12.11 6.30 14.51
N GLN A 122 -11.11 6.49 15.37
CA GLN A 122 -11.30 7.18 16.65
C GLN A 122 -11.49 8.69 16.53
N ALA A 123 -11.12 9.29 15.40
CA ALA A 123 -11.38 10.70 15.12
C ALA A 123 -12.83 10.98 14.69
N LYS A 124 -13.63 9.94 14.35
CA LYS A 124 -15.02 10.13 13.92
C LYS A 124 -15.96 10.33 15.14
N PRO A 125 -17.11 10.99 14.95
CA PRO A 125 -18.11 11.13 16.01
C PRO A 125 -18.47 9.76 16.61
N ALA A 126 -18.47 9.68 17.95
CA ALA A 126 -18.71 8.45 18.70
C ALA A 126 -17.75 7.26 18.41
N GLY A 127 -16.67 7.46 17.65
CA GLY A 127 -15.69 6.41 17.32
C GLY A 127 -14.53 6.28 18.30
N ALA A 128 -14.39 7.21 19.24
CA ALA A 128 -13.30 7.20 20.21
C ALA A 128 -13.49 6.07 21.22
N LEU A 129 -12.95 4.88 20.92
CA LEU A 129 -12.91 3.72 21.84
C LEU A 129 -11.71 3.74 22.79
N GLY A 130 -10.70 4.58 22.53
CA GLY A 130 -9.51 4.69 23.40
C GLY A 130 -8.51 3.54 23.21
N VAL A 131 -8.58 2.87 22.06
CA VAL A 131 -7.65 1.85 21.62
C VAL A 131 -6.32 2.51 21.24
N VAL A 132 -5.25 1.98 21.82
CA VAL A 132 -3.87 2.31 21.50
C VAL A 132 -3.24 1.12 20.79
N VAL A 133 -2.67 1.35 19.61
CA VAL A 133 -1.86 0.33 18.92
C VAL A 133 -0.41 0.49 19.36
N ASP A 134 0.25 -0.59 19.76
CA ASP A 134 1.67 -0.55 20.16
C ASP A 134 2.57 0.11 19.11
N GLY A 135 3.77 0.55 19.50
CA GLY A 135 4.73 1.25 18.65
C GLY A 135 5.66 0.36 17.80
N ALA A 136 5.46 -0.96 17.78
CA ALA A 136 6.33 -1.91 17.07
C ALA A 136 6.45 -1.62 15.56
N LYS A 137 7.52 -2.07 14.92
CA LYS A 137 7.70 -1.93 13.46
C LYS A 137 7.81 -3.31 12.84
N SER A 138 7.17 -3.50 11.70
CA SER A 138 7.27 -4.75 10.96
C SER A 138 8.60 -4.81 10.20
N THR A 139 8.99 -6.02 9.78
CA THR A 139 10.23 -6.25 9.02
C THR A 139 10.04 -6.10 7.51
N VAL A 140 8.83 -5.76 7.05
CA VAL A 140 8.48 -5.61 5.64
C VAL A 140 7.90 -4.23 5.34
N ARG A 141 7.72 -3.93 4.06
CA ARG A 141 7.17 -2.66 3.59
C ARG A 141 6.12 -2.91 2.51
N LEU A 142 5.03 -2.15 2.56
CA LEU A 142 3.94 -2.17 1.60
C LEU A 142 4.16 -1.08 0.55
N GLY A 143 3.62 -1.31 -0.64
CA GLY A 143 3.74 -0.40 -1.78
C GLY A 143 5.14 -0.42 -2.39
N VAL A 144 5.20 -0.45 -3.72
CA VAL A 144 6.44 -0.48 -4.50
C VAL A 144 6.74 0.94 -4.98
N PRO A 145 7.90 1.52 -4.65
CA PRO A 145 8.29 2.83 -5.19
C PRO A 145 8.57 2.73 -6.69
N GLU A 146 8.55 3.88 -7.37
CA GLU A 146 8.99 3.96 -8.77
C GLU A 146 10.45 3.51 -8.91
N ASP A 147 10.77 2.77 -9.97
CA ASP A 147 12.14 2.35 -10.25
C ASP A 147 13.02 3.60 -10.45
N PRO A 148 14.16 3.72 -9.74
CA PRO A 148 15.07 4.84 -9.87
C PRO A 148 15.50 5.13 -11.32
N LYS A 149 15.56 4.11 -12.18
CA LYS A 149 15.86 4.27 -13.62
C LYS A 149 14.74 5.01 -14.34
N LEU A 150 13.48 4.69 -14.04
CA LEU A 150 12.33 5.37 -14.63
C LEU A 150 12.26 6.82 -14.13
N THR A 151 12.48 7.05 -12.84
CA THR A 151 12.56 8.40 -12.27
C THR A 151 13.66 9.23 -12.94
N ALA A 152 14.86 8.68 -13.09
CA ALA A 152 15.97 9.35 -13.77
C ALA A 152 15.66 9.64 -15.25
N ALA A 153 14.99 8.71 -15.95
CA ALA A 153 14.57 8.91 -17.34
C ALA A 153 13.53 10.02 -17.48
N LYS A 154 12.51 10.07 -16.60
CA LYS A 154 11.52 11.15 -16.54
C LYS A 154 12.19 12.51 -16.30
N ALA A 155 13.13 12.58 -15.35
CA ALA A 155 13.89 13.78 -15.08
C ALA A 155 14.72 14.23 -16.30
N ALA A 156 15.40 13.29 -16.99
CA ALA A 156 16.14 13.59 -18.21
C ALA A 156 15.25 14.13 -19.33
N VAL A 157 14.05 13.58 -19.51
CA VAL A 157 13.05 14.09 -20.47
C VAL A 157 12.59 15.50 -20.12
N ALA A 158 12.32 15.77 -18.83
CA ALA A 158 11.92 17.10 -18.38
C ALA A 158 13.03 18.15 -18.63
N MET A 159 14.28 17.79 -18.32
CA MET A 159 15.45 18.65 -18.57
C MET A 159 15.64 18.91 -20.07
N ALA A 160 15.62 17.86 -20.91
CA ALA A 160 15.78 18.00 -22.35
C ALA A 160 14.66 18.84 -22.98
N THR A 161 13.41 18.61 -22.56
CA THR A 161 12.25 19.40 -23.02
C THR A 161 12.39 20.87 -22.66
N THR A 162 12.90 21.18 -21.47
CA THR A 162 13.17 22.56 -21.04
C THR A 162 14.28 23.20 -21.89
N ALA A 163 15.37 22.48 -22.14
CA ALA A 163 16.47 22.95 -22.99
C ALA A 163 16.03 23.18 -24.45
N GLU A 164 15.22 22.28 -25.01
CA GLU A 164 14.64 22.43 -26.35
C GLU A 164 13.74 23.67 -26.43
N ARG A 165 12.88 23.89 -25.43
CA ARG A 165 12.01 25.08 -25.38
C ARG A 165 12.83 26.36 -25.35
N ALA A 166 13.90 26.41 -24.54
CA ALA A 166 14.80 27.56 -24.48
C ALA A 166 15.51 27.80 -25.83
N ALA A 167 16.07 26.75 -26.45
CA ALA A 167 16.74 26.86 -27.74
C ALA A 167 15.78 27.31 -28.87
N LYS A 168 14.53 26.82 -28.85
CA LYS A 168 13.48 27.25 -29.78
C LYS A 168 13.18 28.74 -29.62
N ALA A 169 13.05 29.23 -28.39
CA ALA A 169 12.81 30.65 -28.12
C ALA A 169 13.96 31.53 -28.64
N THR A 170 15.22 31.10 -28.46
CA THR A 170 16.40 31.79 -29.01
C THR A 170 16.39 31.82 -30.54
N TYR A 171 16.07 30.69 -31.18
CA TYR A 171 15.93 30.61 -32.64
C TYR A 171 14.83 31.53 -33.17
N GLU A 172 13.64 31.51 -32.56
CA GLU A 172 12.54 32.40 -32.95
C GLU A 172 12.87 33.87 -32.75
N ALA A 173 13.62 34.22 -31.70
CA ALA A 173 14.12 35.58 -31.51
C ALA A 173 15.09 35.98 -32.62
N ALA A 174 16.02 35.11 -33.01
CA ALA A 174 16.93 35.36 -34.12
C ALA A 174 16.19 35.56 -35.45
N VAL A 175 15.15 34.75 -35.72
CA VAL A 175 14.30 34.88 -36.91
C VAL A 175 13.58 36.24 -36.94
N ARG A 176 13.07 36.70 -35.78
CA ARG A 176 12.48 38.03 -35.66
C ARG A 176 13.49 39.14 -35.96
N THR A 177 14.71 39.05 -35.41
CA THR A 177 15.79 40.01 -35.68
C THR A 177 16.16 40.04 -37.16
N GLN A 178 16.30 38.88 -37.81
CA GLN A 178 16.58 38.82 -39.26
C GLN A 178 15.44 39.45 -40.08
N ALA A 179 14.18 39.21 -39.71
CA ALA A 179 13.04 39.82 -40.38
C ALA A 179 13.03 41.36 -40.22
N VAL A 180 13.42 41.89 -39.05
CA VAL A 180 13.59 43.33 -38.82
C VAL A 180 14.71 43.90 -39.70
N ALA A 181 15.87 43.25 -39.76
CA ALA A 181 16.98 43.67 -40.61
C ALA A 181 16.60 43.69 -42.10
N LYS A 182 15.87 42.66 -42.57
CA LYS A 182 15.34 42.59 -43.93
C LYS A 182 14.41 43.76 -44.23
N LYS A 183 13.45 44.03 -43.34
CA LYS A 183 12.49 45.14 -43.49
C LYS A 183 13.21 46.49 -43.53
N SER A 184 14.23 46.66 -42.68
CA SER A 184 15.05 47.88 -42.65
C SER A 184 15.75 48.13 -43.99
N LEU A 185 16.45 47.13 -44.55
CA LEU A 185 17.12 47.24 -45.84
C LEU A 185 16.14 47.55 -47.00
N LEU A 186 14.98 46.89 -47.04
CA LEU A 186 13.95 47.18 -48.05
C LEU A 186 13.42 48.61 -47.90
N ALA A 187 13.14 49.06 -46.68
CA ALA A 187 12.68 50.43 -46.42
C ALA A 187 13.74 51.48 -46.83
N THR A 188 15.02 51.24 -46.53
CA THR A 188 16.14 52.11 -46.93
C THR A 188 16.25 52.27 -48.45
N THR A 189 15.82 51.27 -49.23
CA THR A 189 15.83 51.27 -50.70
C THR A 189 14.47 51.65 -51.31
N GLY A 190 13.54 52.16 -50.48
CA GLY A 190 12.19 52.55 -50.90
C GLY A 190 11.35 51.38 -51.42
N ARG A 191 11.65 50.15 -51.01
CA ARG A 191 10.93 48.93 -51.38
C ARG A 191 9.93 48.53 -50.28
N PRO A 192 8.78 47.95 -50.64
CA PRO A 192 7.83 47.44 -49.65
C PRO A 192 8.43 46.26 -48.86
N THR A 193 8.01 46.11 -47.60
CA THR A 193 8.50 45.06 -46.69
C THR A 193 8.18 43.62 -47.14
N SER A 194 7.21 43.45 -48.04
CA SER A 194 6.90 42.18 -48.71
C SER A 194 7.86 41.83 -49.85
N GLY A 195 8.81 42.71 -50.17
CA GLY A 195 9.83 42.50 -51.19
C GLY A 195 10.78 41.35 -50.91
N LEU A 196 11.33 40.78 -51.99
CA LEU A 196 12.47 39.87 -51.93
C LEU A 196 13.77 40.64 -52.10
N ILE A 197 14.84 40.14 -51.48
CA ILE A 197 16.20 40.62 -51.72
C ILE A 197 16.89 39.54 -52.54
N LEU A 198 17.32 39.90 -53.74
CA LEU A 198 17.96 39.03 -54.70
C LEU A 198 19.45 39.39 -54.72
N ASN A 199 20.25 38.61 -54.00
CA ASN A 199 21.70 38.75 -54.04
C ASN A 199 22.24 37.81 -55.13
N GLN A 200 22.77 38.35 -56.23
CA GLN A 200 23.13 37.60 -57.43
C GLN A 200 24.53 37.99 -57.90
N ASP A 201 25.19 37.09 -58.63
CA ASP A 201 26.59 37.25 -59.07
C ASP A 201 26.76 38.22 -60.27
N SER A 202 25.67 38.83 -60.74
CA SER A 202 25.72 39.84 -61.81
C SER A 202 24.60 40.86 -61.66
N ALA A 203 24.76 42.00 -62.36
CA ALA A 203 23.71 42.97 -62.58
C ALA A 203 22.46 42.29 -63.18
N PRO A 204 21.26 42.80 -62.87
CA PRO A 204 20.03 42.18 -63.33
C PRO A 204 19.88 42.28 -64.85
N SER A 205 19.45 41.19 -65.48
CA SER A 205 19.14 41.11 -66.90
C SER A 205 17.76 40.50 -67.15
N GLY A 206 17.12 40.89 -68.27
CA GLY A 206 15.81 40.38 -68.68
C GLY A 206 14.59 40.97 -67.95
N ASP A 207 13.42 40.37 -68.24
CA ASP A 207 12.09 40.90 -67.94
C ASP A 207 11.40 40.29 -66.70
N LYS A 208 12.17 39.92 -65.67
CA LYS A 208 11.60 39.43 -64.39
C LYS A 208 11.28 40.60 -63.45
N ARG A 209 10.18 41.30 -63.77
CA ARG A 209 9.80 42.65 -63.33
C ARG A 209 8.97 42.68 -62.04
N SER A 210 9.61 42.65 -60.87
CA SER A 210 8.92 42.96 -59.61
C SER A 210 9.33 44.31 -59.06
N VAL A 211 8.38 45.25 -58.96
CA VAL A 211 8.60 46.55 -58.28
C VAL A 211 8.85 46.41 -56.78
N LYS A 212 8.57 45.22 -56.22
CA LYS A 212 8.71 44.94 -54.78
C LYS A 212 10.13 44.55 -54.40
N ASN A 213 10.92 44.02 -55.33
CA ASN A 213 12.19 43.37 -55.01
C ASN A 213 13.38 44.34 -55.08
N LEU A 214 14.42 44.03 -54.30
CA LEU A 214 15.73 44.65 -54.34
C LEU A 214 16.72 43.67 -54.96
N TRP A 215 17.48 44.10 -55.96
CA TRP A 215 18.58 43.31 -56.53
C TRP A 215 19.91 43.87 -56.04
N LEU A 216 20.83 43.00 -55.63
CA LEU A 216 22.19 43.35 -55.24
C LEU A 216 23.16 42.56 -56.11
N ASP A 217 24.05 43.27 -56.81
CA ASP A 217 25.13 42.66 -57.60
C ASP A 217 26.33 42.38 -56.70
N LYS A 218 26.44 41.12 -56.28
CA LYS A 218 27.46 40.63 -55.35
C LYS A 218 28.88 40.84 -55.87
N ASN A 219 29.09 40.72 -57.17
CA ASN A 219 30.42 40.80 -57.77
C ASN A 219 30.85 42.24 -58.07
N ASP A 220 29.94 43.21 -57.91
CA ASP A 220 30.19 44.64 -58.11
C ASP A 220 29.81 45.44 -56.86
N GLY A 221 30.41 45.09 -55.72
CA GLY A 221 30.30 45.85 -54.46
C GLY A 221 28.89 45.92 -53.86
N ASN A 222 28.03 44.94 -54.18
CA ASN A 222 26.59 44.90 -53.84
C ASN A 222 25.80 46.06 -54.44
N LYS A 223 26.16 46.57 -55.62
CA LYS A 223 25.39 47.61 -56.30
C LYS A 223 23.92 47.26 -56.35
N ALA A 224 23.09 48.19 -55.88
CA ALA A 224 21.67 47.98 -55.69
C ALA A 224 20.86 48.42 -56.90
N TYR A 225 19.97 47.57 -57.39
CA TYR A 225 19.09 47.84 -58.52
C TYR A 225 17.63 47.57 -58.16
N ILE A 226 16.74 48.39 -58.72
CA ILE A 226 15.29 48.24 -58.63
C ILE A 226 14.66 48.25 -60.02
N TRP A 227 13.54 47.54 -60.16
CA TRP A 227 12.75 47.61 -61.38
C TRP A 227 11.91 48.89 -61.40
N ASN A 228 12.13 49.74 -62.40
CA ASN A 228 11.29 50.92 -62.63
C ASN A 228 10.16 50.58 -63.61
N ALA A 229 8.94 50.49 -63.09
CA ALA A 229 7.77 50.14 -63.89
C ALA A 229 7.41 51.20 -64.96
N LYS A 230 7.76 52.47 -64.76
CA LYS A 230 7.49 53.55 -65.71
C LYS A 230 8.41 53.47 -66.93
N THR A 231 9.71 53.28 -66.68
CA THR A 231 10.72 53.22 -67.76
C THR A 231 10.92 51.81 -68.32
N LYS A 232 10.32 50.81 -67.66
CA LYS A 232 10.50 49.38 -67.97
C LYS A 232 11.98 48.98 -68.05
N LYS A 233 12.79 49.50 -67.15
CA LYS A 233 14.24 49.23 -67.07
C LYS A 233 14.66 49.02 -65.62
N TRP A 234 15.74 48.27 -65.43
CA TRP A 234 16.47 48.25 -64.17
C TRP A 234 17.15 49.61 -63.95
N ALA A 235 16.99 50.14 -62.74
CA ALA A 235 17.63 51.39 -62.33
C ALA A 235 18.51 51.12 -61.12
N MET A 236 19.77 51.57 -61.17
CA MET A 236 20.67 51.55 -60.03
C MET A 236 20.20 52.59 -59.00
N ILE A 237 20.23 52.24 -57.71
CA ILE A 237 19.94 53.15 -56.62
C ILE A 237 21.19 53.98 -56.33
N THR A 238 21.06 55.31 -56.38
CA THR A 238 22.15 56.26 -56.03
C THR A 238 21.91 56.99 -54.72
N THR A 239 20.66 57.00 -54.22
CA THR A 239 20.26 57.60 -52.94
C THR A 239 19.33 56.62 -52.21
N PRO A 240 19.63 56.20 -50.97
CA PRO A 240 20.78 56.58 -50.14
C PRO A 240 22.12 56.06 -50.68
N PRO A 241 23.27 56.57 -50.17
CA PRO A 241 24.60 56.11 -50.59
C PRO A 241 24.77 54.59 -50.45
N GLN A 242 25.52 54.00 -51.38
CA GLN A 242 25.79 52.56 -51.42
C GLN A 242 26.37 52.01 -50.11
N ALA A 243 27.16 52.80 -49.38
CA ALA A 243 27.70 52.42 -48.07
C ALA A 243 26.60 52.11 -47.03
N ILE A 244 25.49 52.87 -47.04
CA ILE A 244 24.36 52.64 -46.14
C ILE A 244 23.66 51.32 -46.50
N ILE A 245 23.47 51.07 -47.80
CA ILE A 245 22.89 49.83 -48.31
C ILE A 245 23.76 48.64 -47.89
N ASN A 246 25.08 48.75 -48.07
CA ASN A 246 26.04 47.71 -47.68
C ASN A 246 26.02 47.44 -46.17
N SER A 247 25.93 48.48 -45.32
CA SER A 247 25.80 48.33 -43.87
C SER A 247 24.53 47.56 -43.48
N ARG A 248 23.37 47.95 -44.03
CA ARG A 248 22.09 47.25 -43.77
C ARG A 248 22.08 45.83 -44.30
N PHE A 249 22.74 45.59 -45.42
CA PHE A 249 22.90 44.25 -45.97
C PHE A 249 23.82 43.39 -45.11
N ALA A 250 24.91 43.94 -44.56
CA ALA A 250 25.78 43.25 -43.62
C ALA A 250 25.06 42.90 -42.30
N GLU A 251 24.20 43.79 -41.78
CA GLU A 251 23.32 43.51 -40.63
C GLU A 251 22.39 42.32 -40.91
N LEU A 252 21.75 42.30 -42.09
CA LEU A 252 20.90 41.18 -42.51
C LEU A 252 21.67 39.86 -42.63
N GLN A 253 22.86 39.89 -43.23
CA GLN A 253 23.72 38.71 -43.37
C GLN A 253 24.18 38.19 -42.00
N SER A 254 24.54 39.08 -41.08
CA SER A 254 24.92 38.76 -39.71
C SER A 254 23.75 38.11 -38.96
N ALA A 255 22.55 38.70 -39.04
CA ALA A 255 21.34 38.13 -38.45
C ALA A 255 20.99 36.75 -39.06
N GLY A 256 21.20 36.58 -40.36
CA GLY A 256 21.04 35.28 -41.03
C GLY A 256 22.01 34.21 -40.53
N THR A 257 23.25 34.59 -40.23
CA THR A 257 24.24 33.69 -39.61
C THR A 257 23.81 33.27 -38.20
N VAL A 258 23.28 34.21 -37.40
CA VAL A 258 22.73 33.91 -36.07
C VAL A 258 21.52 32.97 -36.16
N VAL A 259 20.62 33.17 -37.13
CA VAL A 259 19.49 32.26 -37.40
C VAL A 259 20.00 30.86 -37.73
N ALA A 260 20.98 30.72 -38.61
CA ALA A 260 21.55 29.42 -38.98
C ALA A 260 22.18 28.71 -37.76
N ASN A 261 22.93 29.43 -36.93
CA ASN A 261 23.57 28.87 -35.74
C ASN A 261 22.56 28.47 -34.66
N THR A 262 21.58 29.32 -34.36
CA THR A 262 20.53 29.03 -33.38
C THR A 262 19.60 27.91 -33.86
N LYS A 263 19.33 27.80 -35.18
CA LYS A 263 18.61 26.67 -35.78
C LYS A 263 19.34 25.35 -35.52
N LYS A 264 20.66 25.30 -35.74
CA LYS A 264 21.47 24.11 -35.45
C LYS A 264 21.40 23.73 -33.97
N GLY A 265 21.47 24.71 -33.07
CA GLY A 265 21.33 24.50 -31.63
C GLY A 265 19.96 23.95 -31.25
N TYR A 266 18.87 24.53 -31.78
CA TYR A 266 17.51 24.01 -31.59
C TYR A 266 17.34 22.59 -32.11
N ASP A 267 17.81 22.30 -33.33
CA ASP A 267 17.72 20.97 -33.93
C ASP A 267 18.49 19.91 -33.11
N LEU A 268 19.65 20.28 -32.54
CA LEU A 268 20.40 19.42 -31.62
C LEU A 268 19.57 19.11 -30.36
N ARG A 269 19.02 20.13 -29.69
CA ARG A 269 18.20 19.92 -28.49
C ARG A 269 16.95 19.10 -28.77
N LYS A 270 16.32 19.31 -29.92
CA LYS A 270 15.17 18.50 -30.36
C LYS A 270 15.54 17.02 -30.53
N LYS A 271 16.74 16.71 -31.05
CA LYS A 271 17.25 15.33 -31.12
C LYS A 271 17.51 14.75 -29.73
N GLU A 272 18.11 15.51 -28.83
CA GLU A 272 18.34 15.10 -27.44
C GLU A 272 17.02 14.79 -26.72
N THR A 273 16.00 15.64 -26.83
CA THR A 273 14.66 15.37 -26.28
C THR A 273 14.06 14.09 -26.85
N SER A 274 14.18 13.88 -28.16
CA SER A 274 13.67 12.68 -28.82
C SER A 274 14.38 11.42 -28.32
N ALA A 275 15.70 11.47 -28.15
CA ALA A 275 16.49 10.38 -27.59
C ALA A 275 16.15 10.11 -26.12
N ALA A 276 15.95 11.15 -25.31
CA ALA A 276 15.52 11.01 -23.92
C ALA A 276 14.14 10.35 -23.81
N LYS A 277 13.19 10.74 -24.66
CA LYS A 277 11.86 10.13 -24.72
C LYS A 277 11.91 8.66 -25.13
N SER A 278 12.74 8.31 -26.11
CA SER A 278 12.97 6.92 -26.51
C SER A 278 13.50 6.10 -25.33
N LYS A 279 14.54 6.59 -24.64
CA LYS A 279 15.09 5.91 -23.47
C LYS A 279 14.06 5.70 -22.36
N GLN A 280 13.16 6.67 -22.14
CA GLN A 280 12.07 6.52 -21.19
C GLN A 280 11.09 5.44 -21.64
N SER A 281 10.68 5.41 -22.92
CA SER A 281 9.75 4.40 -23.44
C SER A 281 10.32 2.98 -23.50
N ASP A 282 11.65 2.85 -23.58
CA ASP A 282 12.33 1.55 -23.59
C ASP A 282 12.36 0.89 -22.19
N ILE A 283 12.07 1.65 -21.12
CA ILE A 283 11.95 1.11 -19.76
C ILE A 283 10.57 0.46 -19.62
N GLN A 284 10.55 -0.85 -19.48
CA GLN A 284 9.32 -1.62 -19.25
C GLN A 284 9.03 -1.72 -17.75
N GLY A 285 7.82 -1.31 -17.36
CA GLY A 285 7.38 -1.32 -15.97
C GLY A 285 8.14 -0.35 -15.08
N GLY A 286 8.10 -0.60 -13.77
CA GLY A 286 8.78 0.22 -12.77
C GLY A 286 7.97 1.45 -12.34
N GLU A 287 6.69 1.55 -12.75
CA GLU A 287 5.78 2.50 -12.14
C GLU A 287 5.61 2.21 -10.65
N ALA A 288 5.41 3.26 -9.86
CA ALA A 288 5.04 3.10 -8.47
C ALA A 288 3.72 2.32 -8.36
N ASN A 289 3.66 1.37 -7.43
CA ASN A 289 2.45 0.68 -7.03
C ASN A 289 2.21 0.93 -5.54
N PRO A 290 1.63 2.09 -5.16
CA PRO A 290 1.43 2.44 -3.76
C PRO A 290 0.43 1.50 -3.08
N PHE A 291 0.57 1.35 -1.76
CA PHE A 291 -0.53 0.88 -0.93
C PHE A 291 -1.55 2.01 -0.78
N MET A 292 -2.83 1.68 -0.93
CA MET A 292 -3.89 2.67 -0.98
C MET A 292 -5.01 2.36 0.01
N LEU A 293 -5.56 3.41 0.63
CA LEU A 293 -6.87 3.39 1.27
C LEU A 293 -7.72 4.47 0.62
N THR A 294 -8.82 4.07 0.00
CA THR A 294 -9.69 4.96 -0.78
C THR A 294 -11.14 4.75 -0.36
N TRP A 295 -11.95 5.80 -0.40
CA TRP A 295 -13.36 5.68 0.02
C TRP A 295 -14.21 4.84 -0.95
N TRP A 296 -13.77 4.68 -2.20
CA TRP A 296 -14.50 3.94 -3.24
C TRP A 296 -14.08 2.48 -3.39
N ASP A 297 -12.91 2.05 -2.88
CA ASP A 297 -12.49 0.64 -2.93
C ASP A 297 -12.34 0.01 -1.53
N THR A 298 -12.06 0.81 -0.50
CA THR A 298 -11.83 0.31 0.86
C THR A 298 -13.11 0.37 1.69
N HIS A 299 -13.90 -0.71 1.64
CA HIS A 299 -15.20 -0.79 2.31
C HIS A 299 -15.19 -1.56 3.64
N ASP A 300 -14.08 -2.21 3.97
CA ASP A 300 -13.92 -2.99 5.20
C ASP A 300 -12.51 -2.80 5.79
N LEU A 301 -12.41 -1.93 6.78
CA LEU A 301 -11.15 -1.64 7.47
C LEU A 301 -10.69 -2.78 8.39
N GLY A 302 -11.62 -3.60 8.92
CA GLY A 302 -11.30 -4.81 9.66
C GLY A 302 -10.63 -5.83 8.75
N GLY A 303 -11.24 -6.10 7.59
CA GLY A 303 -10.66 -6.95 6.56
C GLY A 303 -9.27 -6.50 6.10
N VAL A 304 -9.02 -5.18 6.02
CA VAL A 304 -7.66 -4.66 5.74
C VAL A 304 -6.68 -5.03 6.86
N ILE A 305 -7.04 -4.87 8.14
CA ILE A 305 -6.17 -5.24 9.26
C ILE A 305 -5.89 -6.75 9.25
N ASP A 306 -6.91 -7.57 9.01
CA ASP A 306 -6.77 -9.03 8.91
C ASP A 306 -5.85 -9.44 7.77
N ASP A 307 -5.99 -8.82 6.60
CA ASP A 307 -5.12 -9.05 5.45
C ASP A 307 -3.68 -8.63 5.74
N LEU A 308 -3.48 -7.54 6.48
CA LEU A 308 -2.15 -7.10 6.90
C LEU A 308 -1.53 -8.11 7.89
N ALA A 309 -2.26 -8.56 8.90
CA ALA A 309 -1.77 -9.55 9.87
C ALA A 309 -1.48 -10.90 9.20
N ARG A 310 -2.30 -11.30 8.21
CA ARG A 310 -2.12 -12.56 7.46
C ARG A 310 -0.94 -12.53 6.50
N ASN A 311 -0.72 -11.41 5.82
CA ASN A 311 0.23 -11.32 4.71
C ASN A 311 1.56 -10.65 5.10
N THR A 312 1.67 -10.11 6.31
CA THR A 312 2.88 -9.46 6.81
C THR A 312 3.23 -10.02 8.19
N PRO A 313 4.51 -9.99 8.60
CA PRO A 313 4.96 -10.70 9.80
C PRO A 313 4.66 -9.89 11.05
N PHE A 314 3.39 -9.80 11.43
CA PHE A 314 2.97 -9.37 12.75
C PHE A 314 1.71 -10.10 13.17
N GLU A 315 1.49 -10.16 14.47
CA GLU A 315 0.24 -10.60 15.08
C GLU A 315 -0.17 -9.58 16.13
N TYR A 316 -1.45 -9.62 16.51
CA TYR A 316 -1.95 -8.78 17.58
C TYR A 316 -2.77 -9.56 18.59
N ARG A 317 -2.92 -9.01 19.79
CA ARG A 317 -3.86 -9.48 20.80
C ARG A 317 -4.46 -8.28 21.49
N GLU A 318 -5.73 -8.39 21.84
CA GLU A 318 -6.40 -7.37 22.64
C GLU A 318 -5.94 -7.42 24.10
N LYS A 319 -5.74 -6.25 24.68
CA LYS A 319 -5.51 -6.10 26.10
C LYS A 319 -6.34 -4.96 26.64
N SER A 320 -7.06 -5.22 27.72
CA SER A 320 -7.69 -4.18 28.52
C SER A 320 -7.11 -4.17 29.92
N GLU A 321 -6.89 -2.98 30.48
CA GLU A 321 -6.34 -2.80 31.83
C GLU A 321 -7.14 -1.72 32.57
N TRP A 322 -7.33 -1.94 33.86
CA TRP A 322 -7.85 -0.93 34.78
C TRP A 322 -6.82 0.18 35.00
N SER A 323 -7.25 1.42 34.86
CA SER A 323 -6.51 2.64 35.20
C SER A 323 -7.36 3.47 36.16
N GLY A 324 -7.34 3.11 37.44
CA GLY A 324 -8.34 3.57 38.40
C GLY A 324 -9.72 3.00 38.02
N GLU A 325 -10.74 3.85 37.97
CA GLU A 325 -12.12 3.47 37.59
C GLU A 325 -12.35 3.37 36.07
N ALA A 326 -11.34 3.71 35.27
CA ALA A 326 -11.42 3.70 33.82
C ALA A 326 -10.76 2.46 33.22
N LEU A 327 -11.23 2.04 32.05
CA LEU A 327 -10.57 1.04 31.22
C LEU A 327 -9.70 1.68 30.15
N THR A 328 -8.55 1.08 29.92
CA THR A 328 -7.66 1.38 28.79
C THR A 328 -7.60 0.17 27.87
N HIS A 329 -7.56 0.40 26.56
CA HIS A 329 -7.54 -0.65 25.55
C HIS A 329 -6.29 -0.55 24.70
N ARG A 330 -5.65 -1.69 24.43
CA ARG A 330 -4.41 -1.77 23.66
C ARG A 330 -4.45 -2.96 22.71
N LEU A 331 -4.03 -2.75 21.46
CA LEU A 331 -3.59 -3.83 20.59
C LEU A 331 -2.11 -4.08 20.87
N GLU A 332 -1.84 -5.15 21.61
CA GLU A 332 -0.48 -5.65 21.81
C GLU A 332 0.02 -6.25 20.50
N ILE A 333 1.20 -5.84 20.05
CA ILE A 333 1.74 -6.27 18.75
C ILE A 333 2.97 -7.15 18.93
N GLY A 334 2.95 -8.34 18.33
CA GLY A 334 4.11 -9.23 18.20
C GLY A 334 4.69 -9.21 16.79
N VAL A 335 6.01 -9.13 16.67
CA VAL A 335 6.73 -9.17 15.39
C VAL A 335 7.89 -10.18 15.49
N PRO A 336 7.91 -11.29 14.72
CA PRO A 336 6.90 -11.69 13.75
C PRO A 336 5.64 -12.32 14.38
N VAL A 337 5.72 -12.79 15.62
CA VAL A 337 4.66 -13.53 16.32
C VAL A 337 4.56 -13.09 17.78
N LEU A 338 3.39 -13.30 18.40
CA LEU A 338 3.11 -13.13 19.82
C LEU A 338 3.34 -14.41 20.62
N GLY A 339 3.52 -14.22 21.93
CA GLY A 339 3.64 -15.29 22.92
C GLY A 339 5.08 -15.73 23.20
N SER A 340 5.22 -16.58 24.20
CA SER A 340 6.52 -17.12 24.65
C SER A 340 6.48 -18.64 24.71
N ARG A 341 7.66 -19.26 24.62
CA ARG A 341 7.79 -20.71 24.87
C ARG A 341 7.86 -20.98 26.36
N ARG A 342 6.83 -21.64 26.90
CA ARG A 342 6.59 -21.85 28.33
C ARG A 342 6.96 -23.27 28.73
N SER A 343 8.20 -23.46 29.18
CA SER A 343 8.68 -24.74 29.73
C SER A 343 8.32 -24.94 31.20
N ASP A 344 7.83 -23.88 31.84
CA ASP A 344 7.30 -23.87 33.21
C ASP A 344 5.89 -24.48 33.30
N LEU A 345 5.19 -24.61 32.17
CA LEU A 345 3.83 -25.14 32.08
C LEU A 345 3.80 -26.43 31.27
N ARG A 346 2.71 -27.20 31.41
CA ARG A 346 2.48 -28.44 30.68
C ARG A 346 0.99 -28.77 30.54
N PHE A 347 0.62 -29.23 29.35
CA PHE A 347 -0.64 -29.93 29.10
C PHE A 347 -0.37 -31.44 29.11
N GLU A 348 -0.96 -32.16 30.04
CA GLU A 348 -0.74 -33.59 30.26
C GLU A 348 -2.06 -34.37 30.15
N ILE A 349 -2.09 -35.30 29.20
CA ILE A 349 -3.28 -36.11 28.86
C ILE A 349 -3.65 -37.02 30.01
N GLY A 350 -4.90 -36.91 30.46
CA GLY A 350 -5.42 -37.65 31.61
C GLY A 350 -5.10 -36.99 32.96
N VAL A 351 -4.39 -35.85 32.98
CA VAL A 351 -4.13 -35.07 34.19
C VAL A 351 -4.90 -33.74 34.15
N ASN A 352 -4.45 -32.78 33.35
CA ASN A 352 -5.14 -31.50 33.16
C ASN A 352 -5.76 -31.35 31.77
N VAL A 353 -5.49 -32.28 30.85
CA VAL A 353 -6.24 -32.41 29.60
C VAL A 353 -7.28 -33.51 29.78
N THR A 354 -8.57 -33.16 29.68
CA THR A 354 -9.70 -34.01 30.09
C THR A 354 -10.01 -35.15 29.13
N ALA A 355 -9.64 -34.98 27.86
CA ALA A 355 -9.81 -35.98 26.82
C ALA A 355 -8.60 -35.98 25.88
N PRO A 356 -8.16 -37.15 25.40
CA PRO A 356 -7.21 -37.22 24.29
C PRO A 356 -7.65 -36.32 23.12
N PRO A 357 -6.75 -35.49 22.55
CA PRO A 357 -7.10 -34.67 21.41
C PRO A 357 -7.48 -35.54 20.20
N PRO A 358 -8.41 -35.08 19.35
CA PRO A 358 -8.75 -35.78 18.12
C PRO A 358 -7.56 -35.70 17.15
N LEU A 359 -6.78 -36.77 17.07
CA LEU A 359 -5.66 -36.86 16.14
C LEU A 359 -6.17 -37.11 14.71
N ASN A 360 -5.88 -36.19 13.82
CA ASN A 360 -6.17 -36.30 12.39
C ASN A 360 -4.88 -36.66 11.66
N GLU A 361 -4.94 -37.63 10.74
CA GLU A 361 -3.80 -37.97 9.90
C GLU A 361 -3.56 -36.84 8.89
N ARG A 362 -2.32 -36.33 8.83
CA ARG A 362 -1.99 -35.29 7.85
C ARG A 362 -1.75 -35.88 6.47
N ASP A 363 -2.20 -35.13 5.46
CA ASP A 363 -1.90 -35.43 4.07
C ASP A 363 -0.38 -35.46 3.82
N TYR A 364 0.12 -36.61 3.38
CA TYR A 364 1.51 -36.76 3.01
C TYR A 364 1.82 -36.10 1.66
N ALA A 365 2.89 -35.32 1.62
CA ALA A 365 3.56 -34.92 0.38
C ALA A 365 5.08 -34.99 0.55
N SER A 366 5.75 -35.49 -0.48
CA SER A 366 7.22 -35.45 -0.61
C SER A 366 7.70 -34.26 -1.45
N GLU A 367 6.76 -33.58 -2.13
CA GLU A 367 7.01 -32.43 -2.98
C GLU A 367 5.79 -31.51 -2.97
N VAL A 368 6.01 -30.21 -2.77
CA VAL A 368 4.97 -29.18 -2.86
C VAL A 368 5.33 -28.21 -3.97
N LEU A 369 4.42 -28.02 -4.91
CA LEU A 369 4.45 -26.94 -5.89
C LEU A 369 3.49 -25.84 -5.45
N VAL A 370 4.02 -24.67 -5.07
CA VAL A 370 3.22 -23.47 -4.84
C VAL A 370 3.06 -22.71 -6.15
N LEU A 371 1.82 -22.33 -6.45
CA LEU A 371 1.43 -21.56 -7.62
C LEU A 371 0.86 -20.21 -7.18
N GLY A 372 1.58 -19.14 -7.50
CA GLY A 372 1.27 -17.75 -7.17
C GLY A 372 0.45 -17.01 -8.22
N ALA A 373 0.51 -15.67 -8.16
CA ALA A 373 -0.13 -14.77 -9.12
C ALA A 373 0.40 -14.96 -10.56
N GLY A 374 -0.43 -14.63 -11.55
CA GLY A 374 -0.13 -14.71 -12.98
C GLY A 374 -0.96 -15.77 -13.70
N GLU A 375 -0.79 -15.86 -15.02
CA GLU A 375 -1.51 -16.80 -15.88
C GLU A 375 -0.55 -17.68 -16.69
N GLY A 376 -0.90 -18.96 -16.83
CA GLY A 376 -0.14 -19.94 -17.59
C GLY A 376 1.35 -19.97 -17.21
N ARG A 377 2.22 -19.79 -18.21
CA ARG A 377 3.69 -19.82 -18.02
C ARG A 377 4.25 -18.68 -17.18
N ALA A 378 3.51 -17.59 -17.01
CA ALA A 378 3.94 -16.41 -16.27
C ALA A 378 3.63 -16.50 -14.77
N MET A 379 2.96 -17.58 -14.34
CA MET A 379 2.66 -17.80 -12.93
C MET A 379 3.93 -17.82 -12.08
N VAL A 380 3.91 -17.05 -11.00
CA VAL A 380 4.87 -17.19 -9.91
C VAL A 380 4.79 -18.62 -9.41
N ARG A 381 5.93 -19.31 -9.25
CA ARG A 381 5.94 -20.69 -8.78
C ARG A 381 7.19 -21.02 -8.00
N ALA A 382 7.07 -21.93 -7.04
CA ALA A 382 8.19 -22.52 -6.36
C ALA A 382 7.89 -23.98 -6.01
N THR A 383 8.90 -24.83 -6.10
CA THR A 383 8.81 -26.25 -5.73
C THR A 383 9.78 -26.54 -4.61
N THR A 384 9.32 -27.22 -3.57
CA THR A 384 10.17 -27.73 -2.49
C THR A 384 9.91 -29.22 -2.29
N THR A 385 10.97 -30.01 -2.17
CA THR A 385 10.93 -31.43 -1.82
C THR A 385 11.25 -31.63 -0.34
N GLY A 386 10.63 -32.63 0.30
CA GLY A 386 10.85 -32.95 1.71
C GLY A 386 10.26 -34.30 2.09
N ASN A 387 10.18 -34.57 3.39
CA ASN A 387 9.60 -35.80 3.97
C ASN A 387 10.06 -37.10 3.27
N PRO A 388 11.38 -37.34 3.13
CA PRO A 388 11.91 -38.50 2.43
C PRO A 388 11.56 -39.80 3.19
N GLY A 389 11.53 -40.93 2.48
CA GLY A 389 11.31 -42.26 3.07
C GLY A 389 9.99 -42.93 2.68
N ARG A 390 9.12 -42.27 1.92
CA ARG A 390 7.93 -42.85 1.26
C ARG A 390 7.99 -42.58 -0.26
N VAL A 391 7.06 -43.16 -1.03
CA VAL A 391 6.96 -42.94 -2.48
C VAL A 391 6.68 -41.47 -2.80
N ARG A 392 7.29 -40.94 -3.87
CA ARG A 392 7.10 -39.54 -4.27
C ARG A 392 5.61 -39.22 -4.48
N ARG A 393 5.12 -38.22 -3.74
CA ARG A 393 3.77 -37.66 -3.85
C ARG A 393 3.88 -36.15 -3.95
N ALA A 394 3.50 -35.59 -5.10
CA ALA A 394 3.52 -34.15 -5.32
C ALA A 394 2.12 -33.56 -5.10
N VAL A 395 2.04 -32.42 -4.41
CA VAL A 395 0.80 -31.66 -4.22
C VAL A 395 0.98 -30.23 -4.74
N VAL A 396 -0.11 -29.67 -5.28
CA VAL A 396 -0.16 -28.28 -5.73
C VAL A 396 -0.90 -27.45 -4.70
N VAL A 397 -0.34 -26.31 -4.32
CA VAL A 397 -0.96 -25.33 -3.42
C VAL A 397 -1.10 -24.01 -4.17
N GLU A 398 -2.34 -23.58 -4.39
CA GLU A 398 -2.61 -22.30 -5.07
C GLU A 398 -2.66 -21.15 -4.07
N ARG A 399 -1.93 -20.09 -4.38
CA ARG A 399 -1.76 -18.88 -3.55
C ARG A 399 -1.71 -17.65 -4.45
N LYS A 400 -2.84 -17.30 -5.06
CA LYS A 400 -2.95 -16.22 -6.07
C LYS A 400 -2.54 -14.83 -5.52
N ASP A 401 -2.52 -14.69 -4.20
CA ASP A 401 -1.99 -13.54 -3.46
C ASP A 401 -0.47 -13.34 -3.62
N LEU A 402 0.29 -14.42 -3.90
CA LEU A 402 1.75 -14.36 -3.95
C LEU A 402 2.25 -13.85 -5.30
N THR A 403 2.67 -12.58 -5.34
CA THR A 403 3.19 -11.91 -6.54
C THR A 403 4.72 -12.03 -6.71
N LYS A 404 5.43 -12.66 -5.77
CA LYS A 404 6.90 -12.79 -5.78
C LYS A 404 7.35 -14.24 -5.59
N THR A 405 8.32 -14.67 -6.39
CA THR A 405 8.91 -16.01 -6.33
C THR A 405 9.55 -16.35 -4.98
N ALA A 406 10.14 -15.36 -4.30
CA ALA A 406 10.68 -15.56 -2.95
C ALA A 406 9.58 -15.92 -1.94
N ALA A 407 8.44 -15.24 -1.99
CA ALA A 407 7.30 -15.54 -1.14
C ALA A 407 6.70 -16.92 -1.45
N ALA A 408 6.58 -17.28 -2.73
CA ALA A 408 6.20 -18.64 -3.13
C ALA A 408 7.18 -19.70 -2.61
N SER A 409 8.49 -19.42 -2.60
CA SER A 409 9.50 -20.34 -2.04
C SER A 409 9.32 -20.54 -0.55
N ILE A 410 9.11 -19.47 0.23
CA ILE A 410 8.82 -19.54 1.66
C ILE A 410 7.54 -20.35 1.91
N ALA A 411 6.46 -20.04 1.18
CA ALA A 411 5.21 -20.78 1.27
C ALA A 411 5.38 -22.28 0.94
N SER A 412 6.20 -22.62 -0.07
CA SER A 412 6.45 -24.02 -0.42
C SER A 412 7.23 -24.77 0.68
N LYS A 413 8.16 -24.10 1.35
CA LYS A 413 8.90 -24.65 2.51
C LYS A 413 7.99 -24.83 3.73
N ALA A 414 7.13 -23.85 4.01
CA ALA A 414 6.15 -23.95 5.09
C ALA A 414 5.16 -25.10 4.82
N ALA A 415 4.65 -25.21 3.60
CA ALA A 415 3.70 -26.24 3.21
C ALA A 415 4.28 -27.67 3.26
N ILE A 416 5.55 -27.86 2.90
CA ILE A 416 6.19 -29.19 3.03
C ILE A 416 6.52 -29.51 4.49
N ALA A 417 6.94 -28.52 5.29
CA ALA A 417 7.24 -28.68 6.71
C ALA A 417 5.99 -29.00 7.51
N ALA A 418 4.86 -28.36 7.21
CA ALA A 418 3.56 -28.66 7.80
C ALA A 418 3.12 -30.12 7.59
N ARG A 419 3.63 -30.78 6.54
CA ARG A 419 3.33 -32.20 6.23
C ARG A 419 4.37 -33.18 6.77
N LYS A 420 5.32 -32.70 7.58
CA LYS A 420 6.31 -33.55 8.24
C LYS A 420 5.72 -34.30 9.43
N ALA A 421 4.84 -33.64 10.17
CA ALA A 421 4.06 -34.28 11.21
C ALA A 421 3.09 -35.28 10.57
N GLU A 422 3.04 -36.49 11.11
CA GLU A 422 2.13 -37.54 10.65
C GLU A 422 0.69 -37.28 11.10
N TRP A 423 0.54 -36.55 12.20
CA TRP A 423 -0.74 -36.23 12.82
C TRP A 423 -0.80 -34.76 13.19
N ASP A 424 -2.00 -34.20 13.20
CA ASP A 424 -2.30 -32.94 13.85
C ASP A 424 -3.58 -33.01 14.68
N PHE A 425 -3.76 -31.99 15.49
CA PHE A 425 -4.96 -31.70 16.23
C PHE A 425 -5.03 -30.20 16.40
N ASP A 426 -6.25 -29.67 16.51
CA ASP A 426 -6.51 -28.24 16.56
C ASP A 426 -7.18 -27.80 17.86
N SER A 427 -7.45 -28.74 18.76
CA SER A 427 -8.23 -28.50 19.96
C SER A 427 -7.73 -29.30 21.17
N LEU A 428 -7.80 -28.68 22.35
CA LEU A 428 -7.54 -29.31 23.65
C LEU A 428 -8.57 -28.85 24.67
N GLN A 429 -9.09 -29.79 25.46
CA GLN A 429 -9.94 -29.46 26.61
C GLN A 429 -9.11 -29.53 27.88
N VAL A 430 -8.95 -28.41 28.56
CA VAL A 430 -8.03 -28.23 29.68
C VAL A 430 -8.79 -27.77 30.93
N LEU A 431 -8.39 -28.28 32.10
CA LEU A 431 -8.87 -27.82 33.40
C LEU A 431 -7.80 -27.00 34.12
N ASP A 432 -8.26 -26.15 35.04
CA ASP A 432 -7.39 -25.47 35.98
C ASP A 432 -6.61 -26.49 36.83
N HIS A 433 -5.28 -26.44 36.76
CA HIS A 433 -4.39 -27.41 37.39
C HIS A 433 -3.02 -26.79 37.66
N GLU A 434 -2.28 -27.26 38.67
CA GLU A 434 -0.95 -26.73 39.03
C GLU A 434 0.08 -26.72 37.89
N LEU A 435 -0.08 -27.60 36.90
CA LEU A 435 0.80 -27.72 35.71
C LEU A 435 0.50 -26.68 34.63
N ALA A 436 -0.72 -26.17 34.59
CA ALA A 436 -1.12 -25.07 33.72
C ALA A 436 -2.21 -24.28 34.45
N PRO A 437 -1.84 -23.54 35.53
CA PRO A 437 -2.84 -22.82 36.31
C PRO A 437 -3.59 -21.88 35.40
N TYR A 438 -4.88 -21.72 35.62
CA TYR A 438 -5.67 -20.81 34.82
C TYR A 438 -4.95 -19.44 34.74
N GLY A 439 -4.89 -18.84 33.54
CA GLY A 439 -4.26 -17.54 33.28
C GLY A 439 -2.76 -17.42 33.47
N SER A 440 -2.09 -18.53 33.81
CA SER A 440 -0.63 -18.59 33.76
C SER A 440 -0.10 -18.52 32.32
N PHE A 441 -0.96 -18.76 31.32
CA PHE A 441 -0.68 -18.68 29.90
C PHE A 441 -1.71 -17.81 29.17
N ARG A 442 -1.36 -17.36 27.97
CA ARG A 442 -2.22 -16.54 27.13
C ARG A 442 -2.22 -17.06 25.69
N ALA A 443 -3.20 -16.63 24.89
CA ALA A 443 -3.18 -16.83 23.44
C ALA A 443 -1.85 -16.31 22.86
N GLY A 444 -1.18 -17.17 22.08
CA GLY A 444 0.15 -16.98 21.50
C GLY A 444 1.24 -17.84 22.13
N ASP A 445 1.11 -18.21 23.41
CA ASP A 445 2.12 -18.99 24.12
C ASP A 445 2.28 -20.40 23.53
N GLN A 446 3.50 -20.94 23.63
CA GLN A 446 3.81 -22.32 23.25
C GLN A 446 4.02 -23.17 24.50
N ILE A 447 3.28 -24.27 24.64
CA ILE A 447 3.27 -25.15 25.82
C ILE A 447 3.42 -26.61 25.36
N PRO A 448 4.18 -27.46 26.06
CA PRO A 448 4.29 -28.86 25.70
C PRO A 448 3.00 -29.62 26.03
N VAL A 449 2.56 -30.45 25.10
CA VAL A 449 1.52 -31.47 25.28
C VAL A 449 2.20 -32.83 25.37
N VAL A 450 1.96 -33.53 26.48
CA VAL A 450 2.53 -34.86 26.73
C VAL A 450 1.45 -35.84 27.18
N GLY A 451 1.62 -37.11 26.85
CA GLY A 451 0.77 -38.19 27.35
C GLY A 451 0.26 -39.11 26.26
N ASP A 452 -0.55 -40.08 26.67
CA ASP A 452 -1.12 -41.08 25.77
C ASP A 452 -2.41 -40.58 25.13
N ALA A 453 -2.41 -40.35 23.81
CA ALA A 453 -3.60 -40.00 23.05
C ALA A 453 -4.39 -41.24 22.55
N GLY A 454 -4.21 -42.39 23.20
CA GLY A 454 -4.90 -43.66 22.96
C GLY A 454 -4.18 -44.58 21.99
N TRP A 455 -3.70 -44.04 20.86
CA TRP A 455 -2.99 -44.82 19.82
C TRP A 455 -1.61 -44.25 19.49
N LYS A 456 -1.25 -43.14 20.14
CA LYS A 456 0.01 -42.43 19.94
C LYS A 456 0.41 -41.72 21.23
N GLN A 457 1.66 -41.91 21.63
CA GLN A 457 2.27 -41.06 22.66
C GLN A 457 2.56 -39.68 22.06
N LEU A 458 1.99 -38.63 22.64
CA LEU A 458 2.33 -37.25 22.31
C LEU A 458 3.46 -36.75 23.21
N ASP A 459 4.40 -36.06 22.58
CA ASP A 459 5.44 -35.24 23.19
C ASP A 459 5.78 -34.14 22.16
N THR A 460 4.89 -33.14 22.09
CA THR A 460 4.96 -32.09 21.09
C THR A 460 4.70 -30.74 21.71
N TRP A 461 5.29 -29.70 21.13
CA TRP A 461 4.91 -28.34 21.46
C TRP A 461 3.65 -27.98 20.68
N VAL A 462 2.76 -27.26 21.35
CA VAL A 462 1.64 -26.61 20.70
C VAL A 462 1.67 -25.14 21.01
N ARG A 463 1.21 -24.34 20.07
CA ARG A 463 0.91 -22.94 20.25
C ARG A 463 -0.57 -22.77 20.49
N VAL A 464 -0.92 -22.01 21.53
CA VAL A 464 -2.30 -21.66 21.84
C VAL A 464 -2.72 -20.51 20.93
N LEU A 465 -3.79 -20.68 20.17
CA LEU A 465 -4.35 -19.68 19.27
C LEU A 465 -5.53 -18.98 19.90
N ASP A 466 -6.46 -19.76 20.46
CA ASP A 466 -7.65 -19.28 21.16
C ASP A 466 -7.77 -19.97 22.53
N ILE A 467 -8.30 -19.25 23.51
CA ILE A 467 -8.64 -19.76 24.84
C ILE A 467 -10.10 -19.40 25.09
N THR A 468 -11.02 -20.35 25.00
CA THR A 468 -12.41 -20.17 25.42
C THR A 468 -12.58 -20.74 26.82
N THR A 469 -12.91 -19.88 27.79
CA THR A 469 -13.15 -20.28 29.17
C THR A 469 -14.63 -20.27 29.48
N ASP A 470 -15.13 -21.37 30.04
CA ASP A 470 -16.43 -21.42 30.69
C ASP A 470 -16.34 -20.79 32.08
N CYS A 471 -17.01 -19.65 32.27
CA CYS A 471 -16.88 -18.84 33.48
C CYS A 471 -17.58 -19.44 34.71
N VAL A 472 -18.35 -20.51 34.54
CA VAL A 472 -19.04 -21.21 35.63
C VAL A 472 -18.16 -22.34 36.17
N THR A 473 -17.59 -23.13 35.27
CA THR A 473 -16.83 -24.34 35.60
C THR A 473 -15.33 -24.11 35.65
N GLY A 474 -14.82 -23.07 34.95
CA GLY A 474 -13.39 -22.83 34.76
C GLY A 474 -12.74 -23.77 33.74
N ALA A 475 -13.52 -24.59 33.03
CA ALA A 475 -13.02 -25.41 31.93
C ALA A 475 -12.59 -24.53 30.76
N MET A 476 -11.51 -24.91 30.08
CA MET A 476 -10.96 -24.19 28.94
C MET A 476 -10.97 -25.08 27.71
N ASP A 477 -11.59 -24.61 26.63
CA ASP A 477 -11.43 -25.15 25.30
C ASP A 477 -10.37 -24.32 24.57
N LEU A 478 -9.23 -24.93 24.27
CA LEU A 478 -8.11 -24.30 23.58
C LEU A 478 -8.15 -24.65 22.11
N LYS A 479 -8.01 -23.66 21.24
CA LYS A 479 -7.60 -23.90 19.85
C LYS A 479 -6.09 -23.85 19.78
N VAL A 480 -5.47 -24.84 19.15
CA VAL A 480 -4.01 -24.99 19.15
C VAL A 480 -3.45 -25.36 17.78
N GLU A 481 -2.16 -25.13 17.58
CA GLU A 481 -1.41 -25.67 16.45
C GLU A 481 -0.10 -26.31 16.92
N ALA A 482 0.25 -27.47 16.40
CA ALA A 482 1.56 -28.08 16.69
C ALA A 482 2.71 -27.30 16.04
N THR A 483 3.80 -27.08 16.78
CA THR A 483 4.95 -26.23 16.35
C THR A 483 6.26 -26.95 16.10
#